data_AF-A0AAD4E215-F1
#
_entry.id   AF-A0AAD4E215-F1
#
_cell.length_a   1.000
_cell.length_b   1.000
_cell.length_c   1.000
_cell.angle_alpha   90.00
_cell.angle_beta   90.00
_cell.angle_gamma   90.00
#
_symmetry.space_group_name_H-M   'P 1'
#
loop_
_entity.id
_entity.type
_entity.pdbx_description
1 polymer ?
#
loop_
_entity_poly.entity_id
_entity_poly.type
_entity_poly.pdbx_seq_one_letter_code
_entity_poly.pdbx_strand_id
1 'polypeptide(L)'
;MSLRRAHSESIVEEQRKKCLKHHAVTVCKSLNLLDDALEAFASLNAEEKLNEIRGMLMSLCRTTKCNAAQEFIDSKDFEVTCLFVVAQLAITREILTSQRGLIKVKLMTSITNKTNISVLAKSLSSSGHEITVAHWARFSFLRSLLVNFIQIVDESARISVAQKSREASTAVVDPALLNIDDEECEGFGAADNTPRIWVISEYWEYIDLLLTDLRTESRKAAKASPVTSPVTSKGYLKDFFKNCLEADLKQYSAGCEGLKPAFEKVTVNWQRAIHNELVW
;
A
#
# COMPACT_ATOMS: atom_id res chain seq x y z
N MET A 1 8.04 -61.73 -57.14
CA MET A 1 8.02 -60.25 -57.28
C MET A 1 8.05 -59.46 -55.96
N SER A 2 7.84 -60.09 -54.78
CA SER A 2 7.78 -59.36 -53.49
C SER A 2 9.13 -58.81 -52.97
N LEU A 3 10.24 -59.52 -53.17
CA LEU A 3 11.56 -59.16 -52.62
C LEU A 3 12.21 -57.89 -53.20
N ARG A 4 11.98 -57.56 -54.48
CA ARG A 4 12.54 -56.33 -55.08
C ARG A 4 11.87 -55.06 -54.56
N ARG A 5 10.60 -55.15 -54.17
CA ARG A 5 9.82 -54.01 -53.65
C ARG A 5 10.27 -53.64 -52.23
N ALA A 6 10.49 -54.65 -51.38
CA ALA A 6 11.01 -54.47 -50.03
C ALA A 6 12.42 -53.82 -50.02
N HIS A 7 13.28 -54.17 -50.98
CA HIS A 7 14.62 -53.59 -51.07
C HIS A 7 14.59 -52.12 -51.55
N SER A 8 13.74 -51.79 -52.52
CA SER A 8 13.56 -50.40 -52.95
C SER A 8 12.97 -49.51 -51.87
N GLU A 9 12.02 -50.02 -51.08
CA GLU A 9 11.41 -49.29 -49.96
C GLU A 9 12.43 -49.03 -48.84
N SER A 10 13.33 -49.99 -48.57
CA SER A 10 14.40 -49.83 -47.59
C SER A 10 15.42 -48.76 -47.97
N ILE A 11 15.79 -48.64 -49.25
CA ILE A 11 16.76 -47.63 -49.71
C ILE A 11 16.16 -46.22 -49.61
N VAL A 12 14.89 -46.06 -50.00
CA VAL A 12 14.17 -44.79 -49.93
C VAL A 12 14.04 -44.31 -48.48
N GLU A 13 13.73 -45.22 -47.55
CA GLU A 13 13.60 -44.89 -46.14
C GLU A 13 14.95 -44.45 -45.52
N GLU A 14 16.04 -45.11 -45.89
CA GLU A 14 17.38 -44.74 -45.41
C GLU A 14 17.84 -43.38 -45.95
N GLN A 15 17.58 -43.09 -47.22
CA GLN A 15 17.89 -41.78 -47.80
C GLN A 15 17.06 -40.66 -47.16
N ARG A 16 15.78 -40.94 -46.85
CA ARG A 16 14.91 -40.01 -46.13
C ARG A 16 15.44 -39.69 -44.73
N LYS A 17 15.91 -40.70 -43.98
CA LYS A 17 16.54 -40.50 -42.66
C LYS A 17 17.78 -39.62 -42.73
N LYS A 18 18.65 -39.82 -43.73
CA LYS A 18 19.84 -38.99 -43.95
C LYS A 18 19.48 -37.53 -44.24
N CYS A 19 18.51 -37.29 -45.12
CA CYS A 19 18.02 -35.94 -45.41
C CYS A 19 17.45 -35.26 -44.16
N LEU A 20 16.65 -35.99 -43.36
CA LEU A 20 16.09 -35.46 -42.12
C LEU A 20 17.18 -35.15 -41.07
N LYS A 21 18.20 -36.02 -40.89
CA LYS A 21 19.32 -35.75 -39.97
C LYS A 21 20.11 -34.51 -40.42
N HIS A 22 20.41 -34.39 -41.72
CA HIS A 22 21.13 -33.22 -42.24
C HIS A 22 20.34 -31.92 -42.07
N HIS A 23 19.03 -31.96 -42.33
CA HIS A 23 18.16 -30.81 -42.10
C HIS A 23 18.11 -30.42 -40.61
N ALA A 24 17.95 -31.40 -39.71
CA ALA A 24 17.94 -31.16 -38.27
C ALA A 24 19.27 -30.55 -37.76
N VAL A 25 20.42 -31.06 -38.21
CA VAL A 25 21.74 -30.49 -37.88
C VAL A 25 21.86 -29.04 -38.37
N THR A 26 21.37 -28.76 -39.58
CA THR A 26 21.39 -27.41 -40.17
C THR A 26 20.55 -26.43 -39.33
N VAL A 27 19.36 -26.87 -38.89
CA VAL A 27 18.50 -26.07 -38.00
C VAL A 27 19.17 -25.84 -36.64
N CYS A 28 19.75 -26.88 -36.01
CA CYS A 28 20.47 -26.74 -34.74
C CYS A 28 21.61 -25.72 -34.83
N LYS A 29 22.40 -25.76 -35.91
CA LYS A 29 23.47 -24.78 -36.15
C LYS A 29 22.94 -23.36 -36.36
N SER A 30 21.84 -23.20 -37.10
CA SER A 30 21.23 -21.88 -37.32
C SER A 30 20.69 -21.23 -36.04
N LEU A 31 20.44 -22.05 -35.01
CA LEU A 31 19.95 -21.63 -33.70
C LEU A 31 21.06 -21.58 -32.62
N ASN A 32 22.34 -21.74 -33.00
CA ASN A 32 23.49 -21.81 -32.08
C ASN A 32 23.34 -22.87 -30.97
N LEU A 33 22.71 -24.01 -31.26
CA LEU A 33 22.66 -25.15 -30.34
C LEU A 33 24.00 -25.89 -30.35
N LEU A 34 24.35 -26.54 -29.23
CA LEU A 34 25.55 -27.37 -29.12
C LEU A 34 25.54 -28.49 -30.19
N ASP A 35 26.72 -28.84 -30.71
CA ASP A 35 26.87 -29.83 -31.78
C ASP A 35 26.32 -31.23 -31.39
N ASP A 36 26.24 -31.53 -30.11
CA ASP A 36 25.70 -32.78 -29.53
C ASP A 36 24.20 -32.71 -29.18
N ALA A 37 23.56 -31.53 -29.25
CA ALA A 37 22.18 -31.35 -28.80
C ALA A 37 21.18 -32.24 -29.56
N LEU A 38 21.43 -32.49 -30.85
CA LEU A 38 20.58 -33.37 -31.66
C LEU A 38 20.73 -34.84 -31.26
N GLU A 39 21.95 -35.27 -30.90
CA GLU A 39 22.21 -36.64 -30.48
C GLU A 39 21.73 -36.89 -29.05
N ALA A 40 21.92 -35.91 -28.16
CA ALA A 40 21.33 -35.88 -26.83
C ALA A 40 19.80 -35.98 -26.91
N PHE A 41 19.14 -35.15 -27.73
CA PHE A 41 17.69 -35.22 -27.93
C PHE A 41 17.27 -36.55 -28.57
N ALA A 42 18.01 -37.07 -29.54
CA ALA A 42 17.69 -38.34 -30.20
C ALA A 42 17.74 -39.53 -29.23
N SER A 43 18.64 -39.48 -28.24
CA SER A 43 18.83 -40.50 -27.20
C SER A 43 17.70 -40.56 -26.17
N LEU A 44 16.93 -39.48 -26.04
CA LEU A 44 15.77 -39.43 -25.14
C LEU A 44 14.65 -40.38 -25.59
N ASN A 45 13.93 -40.93 -24.63
CA ASN A 45 12.69 -41.66 -24.91
C ASN A 45 11.56 -40.68 -25.31
N ALA A 46 10.43 -41.21 -25.78
CA ALA A 46 9.34 -40.39 -26.30
C ALA A 46 8.74 -39.42 -25.25
N GLU A 47 8.67 -39.83 -23.99
CA GLU A 47 8.15 -39.01 -22.89
C GLU A 47 9.12 -37.87 -22.55
N GLU A 48 10.41 -38.16 -22.47
CA GLU A 48 11.47 -37.17 -22.26
C GLU A 48 11.51 -36.13 -23.38
N LYS A 49 11.38 -36.55 -24.66
CA LYS A 49 11.30 -35.66 -25.82
C LYS A 49 10.11 -34.70 -25.72
N LEU A 50 8.94 -35.20 -25.32
CA LEU A 50 7.75 -34.37 -25.15
C LEU A 50 7.89 -33.39 -24.01
N ASN A 51 8.51 -33.79 -22.90
CA ASN A 51 8.80 -32.91 -21.77
C ASN A 51 9.78 -31.80 -22.15
N GLU A 52 10.83 -32.13 -22.91
CA GLU A 52 11.81 -31.15 -23.41
C GLU A 52 11.16 -30.14 -24.37
N ILE A 53 10.37 -30.60 -25.34
CA ILE A 53 9.59 -29.73 -26.25
C ILE A 53 8.63 -28.83 -25.46
N ARG A 54 7.94 -29.39 -24.46
CA ARG A 54 7.05 -28.62 -23.59
C ARG A 54 7.82 -27.54 -22.82
N GLY A 55 9.00 -27.86 -22.28
CA GLY A 55 9.90 -26.91 -21.62
C GLY A 55 10.31 -25.76 -22.54
N MET A 56 10.75 -26.09 -23.75
CA MET A 56 11.12 -25.10 -24.77
C MET A 56 9.94 -24.20 -25.19
N LEU A 57 8.75 -24.78 -25.42
CA LEU A 57 7.55 -24.01 -25.75
C LEU A 57 7.14 -23.07 -24.63
N MET A 58 7.23 -23.51 -23.37
CA MET A 58 6.95 -22.66 -22.20
C MET A 58 7.98 -21.53 -22.08
N SER A 59 9.27 -21.81 -22.33
CA SER A 59 10.34 -20.82 -22.34
C SER A 59 10.13 -19.78 -23.45
N LEU A 60 9.86 -20.22 -24.68
CA LEU A 60 9.57 -19.34 -25.82
C LEU A 60 8.34 -18.47 -25.56
N CYS A 61 7.25 -19.06 -25.07
CA CYS A 61 6.03 -18.32 -24.69
C CYS A 61 6.31 -17.26 -23.62
N ARG A 62 7.18 -17.57 -22.65
CA ARG A 62 7.64 -16.61 -21.63
C ARG A 62 8.44 -15.47 -22.27
N THR A 63 9.43 -15.78 -23.09
CA THR A 63 10.27 -14.77 -23.78
C THR A 63 9.44 -13.88 -24.68
N THR A 64 8.51 -14.42 -25.47
CA THR A 64 7.62 -13.61 -26.32
C THR A 64 6.74 -12.66 -25.50
N LYS A 65 6.20 -13.12 -24.36
CA LYS A 65 5.43 -12.26 -23.44
C LYS A 65 6.30 -11.17 -22.81
N CYS A 66 7.55 -11.49 -22.44
CA CYS A 66 8.49 -10.51 -21.91
C CYS A 66 8.85 -9.45 -22.96
N ASN A 67 9.13 -9.86 -24.20
CA ASN A 67 9.43 -8.93 -25.28
C ASN A 67 8.24 -8.03 -25.59
N ALA A 68 7.02 -8.56 -25.68
CA ALA A 68 5.82 -7.75 -25.91
C ALA A 68 5.54 -6.77 -24.75
N ALA A 69 5.79 -7.17 -23.50
CA ALA A 69 5.68 -6.26 -22.35
C ALA A 69 6.75 -5.16 -22.40
N GLN A 70 7.98 -5.50 -22.79
CA GLN A 70 9.06 -4.55 -22.94
C GLN A 70 8.78 -3.56 -24.09
N GLU A 71 8.33 -4.05 -25.25
CA GLU A 71 7.88 -3.21 -26.37
C GLU A 71 6.75 -2.25 -25.96
N PHE A 72 5.81 -2.70 -25.13
CA PHE A 72 4.77 -1.83 -24.58
C PHE A 72 5.36 -0.79 -23.61
N ILE A 73 6.23 -1.18 -22.68
CA ILE A 73 6.90 -0.26 -21.74
C ILE A 73 7.70 0.81 -22.49
N ASP A 74 8.37 0.43 -23.57
CA ASP A 74 9.17 1.33 -24.41
C ASP A 74 8.30 2.13 -25.41
N SER A 75 6.99 1.85 -25.47
CA SER A 75 6.07 2.53 -26.37
C SER A 75 5.68 3.91 -25.85
N LYS A 76 5.35 4.81 -26.78
CA LYS A 76 4.73 6.11 -26.47
C LYS A 76 3.39 5.96 -25.75
N ASP A 77 2.65 4.88 -25.99
CA ASP A 77 1.36 4.65 -25.35
C ASP A 77 1.50 4.39 -23.85
N PHE A 78 2.55 3.68 -23.44
CA PHE A 78 2.89 3.51 -22.03
C PHE A 78 3.34 4.83 -21.41
N GLU A 79 4.18 5.62 -22.09
CA GLU A 79 4.57 6.96 -21.64
C GLU A 79 3.34 7.85 -21.38
N VAL A 80 2.41 7.92 -22.34
CA VAL A 80 1.15 8.67 -22.20
C VAL A 80 0.29 8.14 -21.06
N THR A 81 0.21 6.82 -20.90
CA THR A 81 -0.52 6.19 -19.79
C THR A 81 0.09 6.54 -18.44
N CYS A 82 1.42 6.49 -18.32
CA CYS A 82 2.15 6.90 -17.13
C CYS A 82 1.91 8.37 -16.81
N LEU A 83 2.00 9.27 -17.80
CA LEU A 83 1.71 10.70 -17.62
C LEU A 83 0.28 10.93 -17.14
N PHE A 84 -0.70 10.22 -17.70
CA PHE A 84 -2.10 10.31 -17.26
C PHE A 84 -2.27 9.84 -15.80
N VAL A 85 -1.68 8.70 -15.43
CA VAL A 85 -1.72 8.18 -14.05
C VAL A 85 -1.05 9.15 -13.08
N VAL A 86 0.13 9.69 -13.43
CA VAL A 86 0.85 10.68 -12.61
C VAL A 86 0.02 11.95 -12.43
N ALA A 87 -0.60 12.47 -13.51
CA ALA A 87 -1.47 13.63 -13.44
C ALA A 87 -2.70 13.37 -12.56
N GLN A 88 -3.34 12.20 -12.70
CA GLN A 88 -4.49 11.81 -11.88
C GLN A 88 -4.12 11.69 -10.40
N LEU A 89 -2.96 11.11 -10.08
CA LEU A 89 -2.43 11.02 -8.72
C LEU A 89 -2.12 12.41 -8.14
N ALA A 90 -1.55 13.32 -8.94
CA ALA A 90 -1.28 14.69 -8.52
C ALA A 90 -2.56 15.45 -8.16
N ILE A 91 -3.58 15.39 -9.03
CA ILE A 91 -4.90 16.01 -8.79
C ILE A 91 -5.55 15.42 -7.55
N THR A 92 -5.53 14.09 -7.41
CA THR A 92 -6.10 13.41 -6.24
C THR A 92 -5.41 13.85 -4.95
N ARG A 93 -4.07 13.93 -4.96
CA ARG A 93 -3.28 14.40 -3.82
C ARG A 93 -3.61 15.84 -3.45
N GLU A 94 -3.76 16.72 -4.43
CA GLU A 94 -4.12 18.13 -4.19
C GLU A 94 -5.52 18.24 -3.56
N ILE A 95 -6.52 17.57 -4.14
CA ILE A 95 -7.88 17.53 -3.60
C ILE A 95 -7.88 17.01 -2.16
N LEU A 96 -7.20 15.90 -1.90
CA LEU A 96 -7.12 15.32 -0.56
C LEU A 96 -6.42 16.25 0.44
N THR A 97 -5.37 16.95 0.01
CA THR A 97 -4.64 17.91 0.86
C THR A 97 -5.52 19.11 1.20
N SER A 98 -6.25 19.64 0.22
CA SER A 98 -7.22 20.72 0.41
C SER A 98 -8.35 20.31 1.37
N GLN A 99 -8.94 19.13 1.18
CA GLN A 99 -9.97 18.59 2.08
C GLN A 99 -9.43 18.36 3.49
N ARG A 100 -8.23 17.79 3.64
CA ARG A 100 -7.52 17.64 4.92
C ARG A 100 -7.34 18.99 5.62
N GLY A 101 -6.92 20.03 4.92
CA GLY A 101 -6.83 21.39 5.47
C GLY A 101 -8.18 21.89 6.00
N LEU A 102 -9.23 21.78 5.19
CA LEU A 102 -10.59 22.21 5.54
C LEU A 102 -11.18 21.43 6.71
N ILE A 103 -11.00 20.10 6.75
CA ILE A 103 -11.45 19.25 7.87
C ILE A 103 -10.76 19.71 9.16
N LYS A 104 -9.44 19.91 9.13
CA LYS A 104 -8.67 20.35 10.30
C LYS A 104 -9.18 21.70 10.84
N VAL A 105 -9.44 22.67 9.97
CA VAL A 105 -9.99 23.98 10.37
C VAL A 105 -11.37 23.81 11.03
N LYS A 106 -12.26 23.01 10.45
CA LYS A 106 -13.60 22.76 11.02
C LYS A 106 -13.54 22.03 12.36
N LEU A 107 -12.61 21.08 12.53
CA LEU A 107 -12.35 20.42 13.80
C LEU A 107 -11.86 21.42 14.86
N MET A 108 -10.88 22.27 14.52
CA MET A 108 -10.36 23.32 15.42
C MET A 108 -11.47 24.26 15.88
N THR A 109 -12.28 24.75 14.94
CA THR A 109 -13.42 25.63 15.24
C THR A 109 -14.43 24.93 16.14
N SER A 110 -14.72 23.66 15.86
CA SER A 110 -15.65 22.87 16.67
C SER A 110 -15.15 22.64 18.10
N ILE A 111 -13.86 22.35 18.27
CA ILE A 111 -13.23 22.20 19.60
C ILE A 111 -13.31 23.52 20.37
N THR A 112 -12.90 24.63 19.73
CA THR A 112 -12.86 25.97 20.33
C THR A 112 -14.25 26.42 20.77
N ASN A 113 -15.24 26.25 19.90
CA ASN A 113 -16.63 26.64 20.16
C ASN A 113 -17.42 25.58 20.94
N LYS A 114 -16.77 24.48 21.34
CA LYS A 114 -17.38 23.32 22.01
C LYS A 114 -18.68 22.84 21.35
N THR A 115 -18.73 22.85 20.02
CA THR A 115 -19.97 22.50 19.30
C THR A 115 -20.25 21.00 19.40
N ASN A 116 -21.52 20.63 19.42
CA ASN A 116 -21.90 19.22 19.34
C ASN A 116 -21.47 18.57 18.01
N ILE A 117 -21.28 17.25 18.02
CA ILE A 117 -20.88 16.45 16.86
C ILE A 117 -21.83 16.59 15.66
N SER A 118 -23.12 16.79 15.89
CA SER A 118 -24.11 17.00 14.83
C SER A 118 -23.86 18.28 14.01
N VAL A 119 -23.43 19.36 14.68
CA VAL A 119 -23.08 20.64 14.06
C VAL A 119 -21.79 20.49 13.27
N LEU A 120 -20.79 19.83 13.86
CA LEU A 120 -19.53 19.53 13.18
C LEU A 120 -19.78 18.67 11.93
N ALA A 121 -20.57 17.60 12.04
CA ALA A 121 -20.87 16.71 10.94
C ALA A 121 -21.58 17.45 9.79
N LYS A 122 -22.58 18.28 10.10
CA LYS A 122 -23.25 19.14 9.10
C LYS A 122 -22.28 20.11 8.43
N SER A 123 -21.34 20.67 9.20
CA SER A 123 -20.34 21.57 8.63
C SER A 123 -19.38 20.83 7.69
N LEU A 124 -19.06 19.57 7.97
CA LEU A 124 -18.15 18.75 7.17
C LEU A 124 -18.81 18.13 5.93
N SER A 125 -20.11 17.86 5.98
CA SER A 125 -20.86 17.38 4.83
C SER A 125 -21.10 18.48 3.82
N SER A 126 -20.84 18.23 2.53
CA SER A 126 -21.46 19.02 1.48
C SER A 126 -22.92 18.59 1.27
N SER A 127 -23.71 19.47 0.66
CA SER A 127 -25.11 19.19 0.33
C SER A 127 -25.26 17.86 -0.41
N GLY A 128 -26.15 16.98 0.08
CA GLY A 128 -26.42 15.67 -0.54
C GLY A 128 -25.65 14.49 0.06
N HIS A 129 -24.88 14.67 1.14
CA HIS A 129 -24.24 13.56 1.85
C HIS A 129 -25.12 12.97 2.95
N GLU A 130 -25.27 11.64 2.96
CA GLU A 130 -26.00 10.94 4.00
C GLU A 130 -25.11 10.71 5.22
N ILE A 131 -25.27 11.56 6.23
CA ILE A 131 -24.53 11.46 7.48
C ILE A 131 -25.18 10.42 8.39
N THR A 132 -24.41 9.39 8.72
CA THR A 132 -24.81 8.28 9.62
C THR A 132 -24.05 8.32 10.94
N VAL A 133 -24.41 7.42 11.87
CA VAL A 133 -23.69 7.25 13.15
C VAL A 133 -22.21 6.92 12.93
N ALA A 134 -21.90 6.12 11.91
CA ALA A 134 -20.51 5.77 11.59
C ALA A 134 -19.70 7.02 11.18
N HIS A 135 -20.31 7.96 10.47
CA HIS A 135 -19.66 9.23 10.14
C HIS A 135 -19.41 10.07 11.40
N TRP A 136 -20.39 10.17 12.30
CA TRP A 136 -20.20 10.86 13.58
C TRP A 136 -19.07 10.24 14.41
N ALA A 137 -19.00 8.91 14.45
CA ALA A 137 -17.95 8.21 15.18
C ALA A 137 -16.55 8.50 14.62
N ARG A 138 -16.40 8.53 13.29
CA ARG A 138 -15.13 8.93 12.65
C ARG A 138 -14.77 10.38 12.92
N PHE A 139 -15.73 11.31 12.84
CA PHE A 139 -15.48 12.72 13.18
C PHE A 139 -15.12 12.91 14.64
N SER A 140 -15.74 12.14 15.54
CA SER A 140 -15.42 12.14 16.98
C SER A 140 -14.00 11.65 17.24
N PHE A 141 -13.59 10.58 16.55
CA PHE A 141 -12.21 10.10 16.58
C PHE A 141 -11.22 11.16 16.11
N LEU A 142 -11.44 11.77 14.93
CA LEU A 142 -10.56 12.83 14.42
C LEU A 142 -10.47 14.02 15.38
N ARG A 143 -11.61 14.43 15.96
CA ARG A 143 -11.67 15.50 16.94
C ARG A 143 -10.86 15.18 18.20
N SER A 144 -11.05 13.98 18.76
CA SER A 144 -10.30 13.50 19.91
C SER A 144 -8.79 13.45 19.63
N LEU A 145 -8.39 12.94 18.45
CA LEU A 145 -6.99 12.94 18.05
C LEU A 145 -6.41 14.33 17.91
N LEU A 146 -7.17 15.31 17.40
CA LEU A 146 -6.68 16.68 17.29
C LEU A 146 -6.45 17.32 18.67
N VAL A 147 -7.36 17.08 19.62
CA VAL A 147 -7.17 17.54 21.01
C VAL A 147 -5.89 16.94 21.61
N ASN A 148 -5.70 15.63 21.48
CA ASN A 148 -4.51 14.96 21.99
C ASN A 148 -3.23 15.44 21.28
N PHE A 149 -3.29 15.62 19.96
CA PHE A 149 -2.15 16.06 19.17
C PHE A 149 -1.70 17.48 19.53
N ILE A 150 -2.64 18.39 19.78
CA ILE A 150 -2.30 19.75 20.25
C ILE A 150 -1.54 19.68 21.58
N GLN A 151 -1.96 18.82 22.51
CA GLN A 151 -1.25 18.63 23.79
C GLN A 151 0.17 18.07 23.58
N ILE A 152 0.34 17.14 22.65
CA ILE A 152 1.66 16.57 22.29
C ILE A 152 2.57 17.65 21.69
N VAL A 153 2.04 18.48 20.79
CA VAL A 153 2.78 19.59 20.16
C VAL A 153 3.19 20.62 21.22
N ASP A 154 2.29 20.99 22.13
CA ASP A 154 2.57 21.92 23.22
C ASP A 154 3.66 21.39 24.15
N GLU A 155 3.63 20.10 24.48
CA GLU A 155 4.66 19.46 25.30
C GLU A 155 6.01 19.38 24.55
N SER A 156 5.99 19.02 23.26
CA SER A 156 7.18 18.99 22.40
C SER A 156 7.86 20.35 22.33
N ALA A 157 7.08 21.43 22.25
CA ALA A 157 7.59 22.80 22.26
C ALA A 157 8.26 23.15 23.60
N ARG A 158 7.68 22.73 24.73
CA ARG A 158 8.26 22.96 26.08
C ARG A 158 9.59 22.24 26.25
N ILE A 159 9.67 20.98 25.84
CA ILE A 159 10.90 20.18 25.89
C ILE A 159 12.00 20.85 25.04
N SER A 160 11.66 21.30 23.83
CA SER A 160 12.59 21.96 22.92
C SER A 160 13.18 23.25 23.52
N VAL A 161 12.37 24.04 24.23
CA VAL A 161 12.84 25.26 24.92
C VAL A 161 13.76 24.91 26.10
N ALA A 162 13.42 23.88 26.86
CA ALA A 162 14.20 23.42 28.01
C ALA A 162 15.58 22.83 27.60
N GLN A 163 15.65 22.16 26.44
CA GLN A 163 16.92 21.65 25.93
C GLN A 163 17.85 22.79 25.49
N LYS A 164 17.33 23.78 24.74
CA LYS A 164 18.10 24.95 24.31
C LYS A 164 18.66 25.76 25.47
N SER A 165 17.90 25.92 26.56
CA SER A 165 18.38 26.65 27.75
C SER A 165 19.48 25.89 28.49
N ARG A 166 19.43 24.56 28.50
CA ARG A 166 20.46 23.71 29.10
C ARG A 166 21.77 23.78 28.31
N GLU A 167 21.70 23.66 26.98
CA GLU A 167 22.86 23.76 26.09
C GLU A 167 23.55 25.12 26.17
N ALA A 168 22.77 26.20 26.19
CA ALA A 168 23.29 27.57 26.37
C ALA A 168 23.97 27.77 27.74
N SER A 169 23.59 27.01 28.77
CA SER A 169 24.21 27.06 30.10
C SER A 169 25.48 26.22 30.20
N THR A 170 25.63 25.18 29.37
CA THR A 170 26.84 24.34 29.30
C THR A 170 27.94 24.88 28.38
N ALA A 171 27.65 25.86 27.52
CA ALA A 171 28.63 26.48 26.60
C ALA A 171 29.65 27.43 27.27
N VAL A 172 29.77 27.43 28.61
CA VAL A 172 30.76 28.23 29.38
C VAL A 172 31.95 27.36 29.85
N VAL A 173 32.12 26.15 29.32
CA VAL A 173 33.31 25.33 29.59
C VAL A 173 34.38 25.61 28.53
N ASP A 174 35.51 26.13 29.01
CA ASP A 174 36.83 26.39 28.42
C ASP A 174 37.10 25.81 26.98
N PRO A 175 37.52 26.62 25.98
CA PRO A 175 37.78 26.17 24.61
C PRO A 175 38.99 25.23 24.43
N ALA A 176 39.63 24.75 25.49
CA ALA A 176 40.94 24.11 25.43
C ALA A 176 40.94 22.58 25.23
N LEU A 177 39.78 21.89 25.15
CA LEU A 177 39.77 20.40 25.24
C LEU A 177 38.88 19.63 24.25
N LEU A 178 38.51 20.15 23.08
CA LEU A 178 37.79 19.34 22.09
C LEU A 178 38.43 19.42 20.69
N ASN A 179 39.57 18.74 20.56
CA ASN A 179 39.97 18.10 19.30
C ASN A 179 39.59 16.62 19.41
N ILE A 180 38.41 16.26 18.94
CA ILE A 180 38.10 14.88 18.53
C ILE A 180 37.39 15.01 17.20
N ASP A 181 38.00 14.40 16.18
CA ASP A 181 37.59 14.43 14.78
C ASP A 181 36.13 14.00 14.61
N ASP A 182 35.37 14.87 13.94
CA ASP A 182 34.04 14.59 13.40
C ASP A 182 34.17 13.61 12.23
N GLU A 183 33.88 12.34 12.49
CA GLU A 183 33.60 11.36 11.43
C GLU A 183 32.07 11.33 11.22
N GLU A 184 31.62 12.00 10.16
CA GLU A 184 30.23 11.99 9.70
C GLU A 184 29.75 10.55 9.45
N CYS A 185 28.86 10.07 10.31
CA CYS A 185 28.08 8.85 10.05
C CYS A 185 26.64 9.25 9.78
N GLU A 186 26.31 9.45 8.50
CA GLU A 186 24.92 9.51 8.03
C GLU A 186 24.27 8.13 8.18
N GLY A 187 23.78 7.85 9.39
CA GLY A 187 23.03 6.66 9.75
C GLY A 187 21.54 6.97 9.89
N PHE A 188 20.79 6.91 8.80
CA PHE A 188 19.34 6.78 8.84
C PHE A 188 18.97 5.45 9.49
N GLY A 189 18.73 5.44 10.81
CA GLY A 189 18.04 4.33 11.47
C GLY A 189 18.55 3.96 12.87
N ALA A 190 17.79 4.41 13.87
CA ALA A 190 17.61 3.75 15.17
C ALA A 190 18.83 3.60 16.09
N ALA A 191 19.01 4.58 17.00
CA ALA A 191 19.66 4.34 18.30
C ALA A 191 19.33 5.39 19.37
N ASP A 192 18.74 6.54 19.03
CA ASP A 192 18.43 7.55 20.03
C ASP A 192 16.98 7.42 20.49
N ASN A 193 16.79 7.12 21.77
CA ASN A 193 15.49 6.99 22.45
C ASN A 193 14.82 8.37 22.62
N THR A 194 15.17 9.34 21.78
CA THR A 194 14.69 10.71 21.83
C THR A 194 13.27 10.76 21.28
N PRO A 195 12.31 11.28 22.05
CA PRO A 195 10.94 11.40 21.59
C PRO A 195 10.87 12.31 20.36
N ARG A 196 10.12 11.90 19.32
CA ARG A 196 9.86 12.73 18.14
C ARG A 196 9.19 14.04 18.56
N ILE A 197 9.76 15.17 18.13
CA ILE A 197 9.17 16.50 18.31
C ILE A 197 8.12 16.69 17.20
N TRP A 198 6.86 16.85 17.59
CA TRP A 198 5.76 17.05 16.65
C TRP A 198 5.46 18.52 16.42
N VAL A 199 5.16 18.90 15.18
CA VAL A 199 4.65 20.23 14.85
C VAL A 199 3.22 20.17 14.30
N ILE A 200 2.48 21.28 14.43
CA ILE A 200 1.05 21.30 14.10
C ILE A 200 0.76 20.89 12.64
N SER A 201 1.67 21.13 11.70
CA SER A 201 1.52 20.74 10.28
C SER A 201 1.53 19.23 10.06
N GLU A 202 2.08 18.43 10.97
CA GLU A 202 2.22 16.97 10.88
C GLU A 202 0.99 16.19 11.38
N TYR A 203 -0.10 16.89 11.74
CA TYR A 203 -1.32 16.27 12.28
C TYR A 203 -1.84 15.09 11.44
N TRP A 204 -1.80 15.19 10.11
CA TRP A 204 -2.29 14.13 9.23
C TRP A 204 -1.37 12.91 9.20
N GLU A 205 -0.05 13.12 9.33
CA GLU A 205 0.90 12.02 9.46
C GLU A 205 0.70 11.27 10.79
N TYR A 206 0.48 12.02 11.88
CA TYR A 206 0.13 11.45 13.18
C TYR A 206 -1.13 10.56 13.11
N ILE A 207 -2.18 11.01 12.41
CA ILE A 207 -3.37 10.19 12.18
C ILE A 207 -3.05 8.93 11.37
N ASP A 208 -2.29 9.07 10.29
CA ASP A 208 -1.95 7.96 9.39
C ASP A 208 -1.15 6.87 10.13
N LEU A 209 -0.23 7.25 11.03
CA LEU A 209 0.47 6.32 11.92
C LEU A 209 -0.48 5.63 12.91
N LEU A 210 -1.31 6.39 13.63
CA LEU A 210 -2.25 5.82 14.60
C LEU A 210 -3.26 4.88 13.98
N LEU A 211 -3.76 5.19 12.78
CA LEU A 211 -4.66 4.29 12.05
C LEU A 211 -3.95 3.00 11.63
N THR A 212 -2.65 3.09 11.29
CA THR A 212 -1.84 1.92 10.97
C THR A 212 -1.65 1.01 12.20
N ASP A 213 -1.39 1.60 13.35
CA ASP A 213 -1.28 0.88 14.62
C ASP A 213 -2.61 0.25 15.02
N LEU A 214 -3.70 1.03 14.98
CA LEU A 214 -5.05 0.56 15.30
C LEU A 214 -5.48 -0.63 14.43
N ARG A 215 -5.17 -0.62 13.13
CA ARG A 215 -5.43 -1.75 12.22
C ARG A 215 -4.54 -2.96 12.49
N THR A 216 -3.33 -2.72 12.99
CA THR A 216 -2.42 -3.80 13.37
C THR A 216 -2.90 -4.46 14.66
N GLU A 217 -3.33 -3.67 15.64
CA GLU A 217 -3.96 -4.14 16.87
C GLU A 217 -5.27 -4.88 16.59
N SER A 218 -6.15 -4.35 15.73
CA SER A 218 -7.41 -5.00 15.39
C SER A 218 -7.20 -6.37 14.75
N ARG A 219 -6.17 -6.52 13.90
CA ARG A 219 -5.78 -7.81 13.30
C ARG A 219 -5.19 -8.76 14.34
N LYS A 220 -4.38 -8.27 15.27
CA LYS A 220 -3.84 -9.07 16.38
C LYS A 220 -4.97 -9.57 17.28
N ALA A 221 -5.89 -8.69 17.69
CA ALA A 221 -7.06 -9.03 18.49
C ALA A 221 -7.93 -10.08 17.81
N ALA A 222 -8.15 -9.95 16.50
CA ALA A 222 -8.93 -10.93 15.75
C ALA A 222 -8.26 -12.32 15.68
N LYS A 223 -6.93 -12.38 15.60
CA LYS A 223 -6.18 -13.65 15.62
C LYS A 223 -6.13 -14.29 17.01
N ALA A 224 -6.11 -13.47 18.06
CA ALA A 224 -6.08 -13.93 19.44
C ALA A 224 -7.46 -14.32 19.98
N SER A 225 -8.54 -13.98 19.27
CA SER A 225 -9.90 -14.20 19.75
C SER A 225 -10.23 -15.70 19.81
N PRO A 226 -10.83 -16.19 20.91
CA PRO A 226 -11.24 -17.59 21.02
C PRO A 226 -12.31 -17.93 19.98
N VAL A 227 -12.27 -19.16 19.47
CA VAL A 227 -13.20 -19.68 18.44
C VAL A 227 -14.67 -19.58 18.89
N THR A 228 -14.93 -19.64 20.20
CA THR A 228 -16.27 -19.55 20.80
C THR A 228 -16.86 -18.14 20.78
N SER A 229 -16.05 -17.10 20.61
CA SER A 229 -16.50 -15.71 20.45
C SER A 229 -15.51 -14.96 19.58
N PRO A 230 -15.61 -15.07 18.25
CA PRO A 230 -14.65 -14.46 17.35
C PRO A 230 -14.90 -12.95 17.25
N VAL A 231 -14.00 -12.17 17.84
CA VAL A 231 -13.87 -10.75 17.55
C VAL A 231 -13.31 -10.63 16.14
N THR A 232 -14.11 -10.11 15.22
CA THR A 232 -13.60 -9.78 13.89
C THR A 232 -12.83 -8.46 13.97
N SER A 233 -11.81 -8.28 13.11
CA SER A 233 -11.09 -7.00 13.03
C SER A 233 -12.04 -5.82 12.78
N LYS A 234 -13.12 -6.05 12.01
CA LYS A 234 -14.16 -5.06 11.76
C LYS A 234 -15.01 -4.76 13.01
N GLY A 235 -15.32 -5.77 13.82
CA GLY A 235 -16.01 -5.61 15.10
C GLY A 235 -15.18 -4.77 16.08
N TYR A 236 -13.89 -5.09 16.21
CA TYR A 236 -12.97 -4.32 17.05
C TYR A 236 -12.94 -2.84 16.70
N LEU A 237 -12.75 -2.51 15.41
CA LEU A 237 -12.72 -1.11 14.95
C LEU A 237 -14.09 -0.42 15.18
N LYS A 238 -15.20 -1.12 14.93
CA LYS A 238 -16.53 -0.59 15.17
C LYS A 238 -16.73 -0.20 16.64
N ASP A 239 -16.32 -1.05 17.57
CA ASP A 239 -16.43 -0.79 19.00
C ASP A 239 -15.51 0.36 19.44
N PHE A 240 -14.27 0.39 18.91
CA PHE A 240 -13.35 1.50 19.15
C PHE A 240 -13.94 2.86 18.73
N PHE A 241 -14.43 2.98 17.50
CA PHE A 241 -15.03 4.23 17.02
C PHE A 241 -16.33 4.58 17.76
N LYS A 242 -17.12 3.58 18.16
CA LYS A 242 -18.30 3.78 19.00
C LYS A 242 -17.91 4.41 20.34
N ASN A 243 -16.86 3.91 20.98
CA ASN A 243 -16.35 4.47 22.23
C ASN A 243 -15.86 5.91 22.05
N CYS A 244 -15.20 6.23 20.93
CA CYS A 244 -14.84 7.61 20.60
C CYS A 244 -16.08 8.52 20.52
N LEU A 245 -17.15 8.07 19.87
CA LEU A 245 -18.41 8.84 19.78
C LEU A 245 -19.05 9.04 21.15
N GLU A 246 -19.11 8.00 21.98
CA GLU A 246 -19.71 8.09 23.31
C GLU A 246 -18.94 9.05 24.22
N ALA A 247 -17.60 9.03 24.17
CA ALA A 247 -16.76 9.98 24.91
C ALA A 247 -16.98 11.43 24.41
N ASP A 248 -17.03 11.60 23.09
CA ASP A 248 -17.23 12.89 22.44
C ASP A 248 -18.61 13.50 22.77
N LEU A 249 -19.68 12.70 22.75
CA LEU A 249 -21.02 13.14 23.15
C LEU A 249 -21.10 13.57 24.62
N LYS A 250 -20.31 12.94 25.51
CA LYS A 250 -20.20 13.35 26.92
C LYS A 250 -19.45 14.68 27.06
N GLN A 251 -18.36 14.84 26.32
CA GLN A 251 -17.51 16.04 26.40
C GLN A 251 -18.16 17.28 25.74
N TYR A 252 -18.87 17.08 24.63
CA TYR A 252 -19.51 18.13 23.83
C TYR A 252 -21.03 17.94 23.81
N SER A 253 -21.61 17.85 25.00
CA SER A 253 -23.05 17.67 25.17
C SER A 253 -23.80 18.87 24.58
N ALA A 254 -24.76 18.58 23.70
CA ALA A 254 -25.78 19.57 23.42
C ALA A 254 -26.74 19.52 24.59
N GLY A 255 -27.09 20.67 25.19
CA GLY A 255 -28.20 20.74 26.13
C GLY A 255 -29.58 20.34 25.54
N CYS A 256 -29.61 19.78 24.32
CA CYS A 256 -30.77 19.18 23.68
C CYS A 256 -30.69 17.65 23.75
N GLU A 257 -31.64 17.04 24.45
CA GLU A 257 -31.89 15.61 24.39
C GLU A 257 -32.24 15.17 22.96
N GLY A 258 -31.75 13.98 22.55
CA GLY A 258 -32.26 13.29 21.36
C GLY A 258 -31.54 13.49 20.03
N LEU A 259 -30.29 14.00 20.01
CA LEU A 259 -29.54 14.14 18.76
C LEU A 259 -29.19 12.76 18.16
N LYS A 260 -29.89 12.42 17.08
CA LYS A 260 -29.60 11.27 16.21
C LYS A 260 -29.19 11.76 14.82
N PRO A 261 -28.30 11.06 14.11
CA PRO A 261 -28.06 11.34 12.69
C PRO A 261 -29.36 11.22 11.89
N ALA A 262 -29.46 12.00 10.81
CA ALA A 262 -30.63 11.97 9.94
C ALA A 262 -30.81 10.63 9.22
N PHE A 263 -29.72 9.85 9.08
CA PHE A 263 -29.72 8.58 8.35
C PHE A 263 -29.18 7.45 9.23
N GLU A 264 -29.90 6.32 9.24
CA GLU A 264 -29.44 5.10 9.90
C GLU A 264 -28.35 4.39 9.08
N LYS A 265 -28.50 4.40 7.75
CA LYS A 265 -27.59 3.78 6.79
C LYS A 265 -27.45 4.63 5.54
N VAL A 266 -26.35 4.42 4.82
CA VAL A 266 -26.10 5.05 3.52
C VAL A 266 -26.89 4.31 2.44
N THR A 267 -27.84 5.00 1.81
CA THR A 267 -28.67 4.52 0.71
C THR A 267 -28.05 4.85 -0.65
N VAL A 268 -27.27 5.93 -0.77
CA VAL A 268 -26.65 6.33 -2.04
C VAL A 268 -25.55 5.34 -2.44
N ASN A 269 -25.64 4.75 -3.64
CA ASN A 269 -24.78 3.64 -4.07
C ASN A 269 -23.28 3.97 -4.04
N TRP A 270 -22.88 5.14 -4.55
CA TRP A 270 -21.47 5.52 -4.57
C TRP A 270 -20.92 5.77 -3.15
N GLN A 271 -21.71 6.37 -2.25
CA GLN A 271 -21.33 6.55 -0.85
C GLN A 271 -21.25 5.20 -0.14
N ARG A 272 -22.16 4.27 -0.47
CA ARG A 272 -22.17 2.92 0.10
C ARG A 272 -20.93 2.14 -0.33
N ALA A 273 -20.52 2.25 -1.60
CA ALA A 273 -19.29 1.66 -2.09
C ALA A 273 -18.08 2.21 -1.33
N ILE A 274 -17.94 3.53 -1.22
CA ILE A 274 -16.90 4.17 -0.38
C ILE A 274 -16.96 3.65 1.05
N HIS A 275 -18.14 3.62 1.67
CA HIS A 275 -18.32 3.21 3.07
C HIS A 275 -17.95 1.74 3.33
N ASN A 276 -18.10 0.87 2.33
CA ASN A 276 -17.83 -0.55 2.45
C ASN A 276 -16.39 -0.91 2.07
N GLU A 277 -15.85 -0.27 1.02
CA GLU A 277 -14.54 -0.57 0.44
C GLU A 277 -13.41 0.20 1.13
N LEU A 278 -13.66 1.44 1.56
CA LEU A 278 -12.73 2.17 2.43
C LEU A 278 -12.97 1.70 3.86
N VAL A 279 -12.45 0.51 4.14
CA VAL A 279 -12.32 0.00 5.50
C VAL A 279 -11.39 0.94 6.25
N TRP A 280 -11.98 1.81 7.07
CA TRP A 280 -11.25 2.59 8.06
C TRP A 280 -10.89 1.70 9.23
#